data_AF-A0A101X1K8-F1
#
_entry.id   AF-A0A101X1K8-F1
#
_cell.length_a   1.000
_cell.length_b   1.000
_cell.length_c   1.000
_cell.angle_alpha   90.00
_cell.angle_beta   90.00
_cell.angle_gamma   90.00
#
_symmetry.space_group_name_H-M   'P 1'
#
loop_
_entity.id
_entity.type
_entity.pdbx_description
1 polymer ?
#
loop_
_entity_poly.entity_id
_entity_poly.type
_entity_poly.pdbx_seq_one_letter_code
_entity_poly.pdbx_strand_id
1 'polypeptide(L)'
;MQPTDPIVTGYINELVKRGLRDYVDLIVPGDDVFRIGREHAEARSSYAQLLESLTQYVKPRINADVAEQVVKGYLGNVNVDYTDVVARRIAKWYIDILRLFNVVSFSGYQPP
;
A
#
# COMPACT_ATOMS: atom_id res chain seq x y z
N MET A 1 2.13 10.13 -8.22
CA MET A 1 0.66 9.92 -8.29
C MET A 1 0.14 9.91 -6.87
N GLN A 2 -0.95 10.63 -6.55
CA GLN A 2 -1.54 10.57 -5.20
C GLN A 2 -2.39 9.30 -5.04
N PRO A 3 -2.48 8.71 -3.84
CA PRO A 3 -3.38 7.60 -3.57
C PRO A 3 -4.84 8.05 -3.66
N THR A 4 -5.69 7.21 -4.24
CA THR A 4 -7.15 7.44 -4.32
C THR A 4 -7.92 6.72 -3.21
N ASP A 5 -7.30 5.74 -2.56
CA ASP A 5 -7.90 5.00 -1.45
C ASP A 5 -8.02 5.89 -0.20
N PRO A 6 -9.24 6.07 0.36
CA PRO A 6 -9.47 7.01 1.45
C PRO A 6 -8.76 6.62 2.76
N ILE A 7 -8.51 5.32 3.00
CA ILE A 7 -7.72 4.88 4.16
C ILE A 7 -6.25 5.25 3.97
N VAL A 8 -5.70 5.11 2.76
CA VAL A 8 -4.30 5.51 2.48
C VAL A 8 -4.13 7.01 2.63
N THR A 9 -5.04 7.80 2.04
CA THR A 9 -5.03 9.26 2.17
C THR A 9 -5.22 9.70 3.62
N GLY A 10 -6.14 9.07 4.35
CA GLY A 10 -6.35 9.33 5.78
C GLY A 10 -5.12 9.00 6.61
N TYR A 11 -4.45 7.89 6.32
CA TYR A 11 -3.23 7.46 6.99
C TYR A 11 -2.09 8.47 6.81
N ILE A 12 -1.81 8.88 5.56
CA ILE A 12 -0.78 9.87 5.26
C ILE A 12 -1.10 11.21 5.94
N ASN A 13 -2.35 11.67 5.86
CA ASN A 13 -2.76 12.93 6.48
C ASN A 13 -2.58 12.92 8.01
N GLU A 14 -2.93 11.81 8.66
CA GLU A 14 -2.78 11.68 10.12
C GLU A 14 -1.30 11.60 10.53
N LEU A 15 -0.44 10.92 9.75
CA LEU A 15 1.01 10.95 9.97
C LEU A 15 1.55 12.38 9.88
N VAL A 16 1.19 13.12 8.83
CA VAL A 16 1.63 14.51 8.63
C VAL A 16 1.15 15.41 9.77
N LYS A 17 -0.12 15.28 10.17
CA LYS A 17 -0.72 16.04 11.27
C LYS A 17 0.02 15.83 12.60
N ARG A 18 0.54 14.62 12.83
CA ARG A 18 1.30 14.25 14.03
C ARG A 18 2.79 14.56 13.94
N GLY A 19 3.26 15.14 12.83
CA GLY A 19 4.68 15.41 12.62
C GLY A 19 5.52 14.17 12.32
N LEU A 20 4.89 13.03 12.01
CA LEU A 20 5.55 11.74 11.74
C LEU A 20 5.93 11.61 10.26
N ARG A 21 6.65 12.60 9.72
CA ARG A 21 6.99 12.65 8.29
C ARG A 21 7.91 11.50 7.85
N ASP A 22 8.80 11.05 8.73
CA ASP A 22 9.69 9.93 8.46
C ASP A 22 8.91 8.66 8.07
N TYR A 23 7.75 8.42 8.68
CA TYR A 23 6.87 7.31 8.31
C TYR A 23 6.23 7.48 6.94
N VAL A 24 5.94 8.71 6.52
CA VAL A 24 5.43 8.99 5.17
C VAL A 24 6.50 8.64 4.14
N ASP A 25 7.73 9.08 4.37
CA ASP A 25 8.85 8.81 3.45
C ASP A 25 9.11 7.31 3.28
N LEU A 26 8.89 6.50 4.33
CA LEU A 26 9.01 5.04 4.26
C LEU A 26 7.95 4.36 3.36
N ILE A 27 6.81 4.99 3.12
CA ILE A 27 5.69 4.43 2.35
C ILE A 27 5.45 5.13 1.01
N VAL A 28 6.32 6.08 0.64
CA VAL A 28 6.33 6.61 -0.71
C VAL A 28 6.94 5.54 -1.64
N PRO A 29 6.32 5.25 -2.79
CA PRO A 29 6.85 4.26 -3.72
C PRO A 29 8.19 4.73 -4.28
N GLY A 30 9.26 4.01 -3.90
CA GLY A 30 10.63 4.20 -4.40
C GLY A 30 11.13 3.04 -5.25
N ASP A 31 12.42 3.03 -5.54
CA ASP A 31 13.06 2.06 -6.46
C ASP A 31 12.83 0.59 -6.07
N ASP A 32 12.74 0.29 -4.78
CA ASP A 32 12.43 -1.05 -4.27
C ASP A 32 11.07 -1.56 -4.75
N VAL A 33 10.06 -0.70 -4.80
CA VAL A 33 8.72 -1.09 -5.26
C VAL A 33 8.76 -1.49 -6.74
N PHE A 34 9.52 -0.73 -7.54
CA PHE A 34 9.75 -1.04 -8.94
C PHE A 34 10.58 -2.30 -9.14
N ARG A 35 11.58 -2.53 -8.28
CA ARG A 35 12.39 -3.75 -8.29
C ARG A 35 11.52 -4.98 -8.00
N ILE A 36 10.73 -4.97 -6.93
CA ILE A 36 9.78 -6.04 -6.60
C ILE A 36 8.81 -6.26 -7.77
N GLY A 37 8.26 -5.18 -8.34
CA GLY A 37 7.39 -5.26 -9.51
C GLY A 37 8.00 -5.99 -10.70
N ARG A 38 9.24 -5.65 -11.06
CA ARG A 38 9.97 -6.30 -12.17
C ARG A 38 10.25 -7.77 -11.90
N GLU A 39 10.74 -8.11 -10.71
CA GLU A 39 11.02 -9.50 -10.30
C GLU A 39 9.76 -10.37 -10.45
N HIS A 40 8.60 -9.85 -10.03
CA HIS A 40 7.33 -10.55 -10.18
C HIS A 40 6.83 -10.62 -11.63
N ALA A 41 7.07 -9.60 -12.45
CA ALA A 41 6.73 -9.61 -13.87
C ALA A 41 7.56 -10.68 -14.63
N GLU A 42 8.85 -10.74 -14.37
CA GLU A 42 9.78 -11.73 -14.95
C GLU A 42 9.38 -13.16 -14.54
N ALA A 43 9.02 -13.36 -13.27
CA ALA A 43 8.53 -14.63 -12.76
C ALA A 43 7.10 -14.98 -13.19
N ARG A 44 6.42 -14.11 -13.96
CA ARG A 44 5.00 -14.24 -14.35
C ARG A 44 4.08 -14.53 -13.16
N SER A 45 4.37 -13.87 -12.03
CA SER A 45 3.57 -14.00 -10.81
C SER A 45 2.15 -13.50 -11.02
N SER A 46 1.20 -14.09 -10.32
CA SER A 46 -0.18 -13.59 -10.26
C SER A 46 -0.27 -12.25 -9.53
N TYR A 47 -1.36 -11.52 -9.77
CA TYR A 47 -1.68 -10.29 -9.02
C TYR A 47 -1.69 -10.53 -7.51
N ALA A 48 -2.24 -11.66 -7.05
CA ALA A 48 -2.31 -12.01 -5.64
C ALA A 48 -0.91 -12.18 -5.02
N GLN A 49 0.02 -12.80 -5.74
CA GLN A 49 1.40 -12.97 -5.28
C GLN A 49 2.13 -11.63 -5.20
N LEU A 50 1.99 -10.76 -6.20
CA LEU A 50 2.59 -9.43 -6.14
C LEU A 50 2.00 -8.58 -5.00
N LEU A 51 0.67 -8.62 -4.83
CA LEU A 51 0.00 -7.91 -3.75
C LEU A 51 0.50 -8.35 -2.39
N GLU A 52 0.65 -9.67 -2.19
CA GLU A 52 1.17 -10.22 -0.93
C GLU A 52 2.60 -9.74 -0.68
N SER A 53 3.51 -9.87 -1.66
CA SER A 53 4.90 -9.42 -1.52
C SER A 53 5.01 -7.94 -1.17
N LEU A 54 4.24 -7.09 -1.85
CA LEU A 54 4.22 -5.65 -1.57
C LEU A 54 3.58 -5.36 -0.21
N THR A 55 2.56 -6.11 0.21
CA THR A 55 1.95 -5.97 1.54
C THR A 55 2.97 -6.28 2.63
N GLN A 56 3.72 -7.39 2.51
CA GLN A 56 4.76 -7.77 3.45
C GLN A 56 5.93 -6.78 3.44
N TYR A 57 6.26 -6.20 2.28
CA TYR A 57 7.24 -5.11 2.20
C TYR A 57 6.76 -3.87 2.97
N VAL A 58 5.51 -3.47 2.81
CA VAL A 58 4.99 -2.23 3.43
C VAL A 58 4.72 -2.40 4.92
N LYS A 59 4.17 -3.52 5.36
CA LYS A 59 3.69 -3.75 6.74
C LYS A 59 4.64 -3.30 7.86
N PRO A 60 5.95 -3.63 7.86
CA PRO A 60 6.87 -3.20 8.93
C PRO A 60 7.15 -1.70 8.95
N ARG A 61 6.74 -0.95 7.91
CA ARG A 61 6.90 0.51 7.81
C ARG A 61 5.67 1.26 8.31
N ILE A 62 4.62 0.55 8.74
CA ILE A 62 3.37 1.16 9.19
C ILE A 62 3.44 1.45 10.69
N ASN A 63 3.27 2.72 11.06
CA ASN A 63 2.96 3.11 12.43
C ASN A 63 1.60 2.53 12.86
N ALA A 64 1.61 1.64 13.87
CA ALA A 64 0.44 0.89 14.31
C ALA A 64 -0.66 1.78 14.90
N ASP A 65 -0.28 2.75 15.75
CA ASP A 65 -1.25 3.62 16.43
C ASP A 65 -2.06 4.46 15.42
N VAL A 66 -1.37 4.99 14.41
CA VAL A 66 -2.02 5.77 13.34
C VAL A 66 -2.87 4.87 12.45
N ALA A 67 -2.41 3.65 12.15
CA ALA A 67 -3.18 2.69 11.38
C ALA A 67 -4.49 2.31 12.09
N GLU A 68 -4.42 2.00 13.39
CA GLU A 68 -5.59 1.68 14.20
C GLU A 68 -6.60 2.84 14.22
N GLN A 69 -6.15 4.07 14.51
CA GLN A 69 -7.04 5.22 14.53
C GLN A 69 -7.74 5.42 13.19
N VAL A 70 -7.00 5.42 12.09
CA VAL A 70 -7.54 5.71 10.77
C VAL A 70 -8.50 4.60 10.33
N VAL A 71 -8.11 3.34 10.49
CA VAL A 71 -8.96 2.22 10.10
C VAL A 71 -10.24 2.19 10.93
N LYS A 72 -10.17 2.44 12.25
CA LYS A 72 -11.37 2.60 13.09
C LYS A 72 -12.25 3.75 12.64
N GLY A 73 -11.66 4.87 12.23
CA GLY A 73 -12.39 6.02 11.69
C GLY A 73 -13.22 5.70 10.45
N TYR A 74 -12.77 4.76 9.61
CA TYR A 74 -13.47 4.37 8.39
C TYR A 74 -14.37 3.14 8.54
N LEU A 75 -13.94 2.13 9.31
CA LEU A 75 -14.59 0.83 9.38
C LEU A 75 -15.32 0.59 10.71
N GLY A 76 -15.18 1.49 11.69
CA GLY A 76 -15.65 1.30 13.06
C GLY A 76 -14.77 0.32 13.86
N ASN A 77 -15.31 -0.18 14.98
CA ASN A 77 -14.61 -1.15 15.82
C ASN A 77 -14.66 -2.55 15.20
N VAL A 78 -13.66 -2.86 14.38
CA VAL A 78 -13.48 -4.15 13.73
C VAL A 78 -12.31 -4.92 14.34
N ASN A 79 -12.44 -6.24 14.49
CA ASN A 79 -11.36 -7.09 14.97
C ASN A 79 -10.48 -7.54 13.79
N VAL A 80 -9.53 -6.69 13.38
CA VAL A 80 -8.61 -6.92 12.26
C VAL A 80 -7.20 -6.49 12.63
N ASP A 81 -6.21 -6.98 11.90
CA ASP A 81 -4.87 -6.40 11.93
C ASP A 81 -4.87 -5.06 11.19
N TYR A 82 -4.90 -3.96 11.93
CA TYR A 82 -4.96 -2.61 11.37
C TYR A 82 -3.77 -2.28 10.48
N THR A 83 -2.57 -2.77 10.83
CA THR A 83 -1.37 -2.54 10.03
C THR A 83 -1.46 -3.26 8.69
N ASP A 84 -2.02 -4.48 8.69
CA ASP A 84 -2.26 -5.26 7.48
C ASP A 84 -3.25 -4.58 6.53
N VAL A 85 -4.34 -4.05 7.08
CA VAL A 85 -5.37 -3.32 6.31
C VAL A 85 -4.76 -2.13 5.58
N VAL A 86 -3.96 -1.32 6.27
CA VAL A 86 -3.29 -0.15 5.68
C VAL A 86 -2.24 -0.60 4.66
N ALA A 87 -1.38 -1.56 5.03
CA ALA A 87 -0.31 -2.06 4.18
C ALA A 87 -0.85 -2.62 2.85
N ARG A 88 -1.95 -3.39 2.90
CA ARG A 88 -2.56 -3.97 1.71
C ARG A 88 -3.14 -2.91 0.78
N ARG A 89 -3.66 -1.81 1.31
CA ARG A 89 -4.19 -0.70 0.50
C ARG A 89 -3.07 0.13 -0.11
N ILE A 90 -1.98 0.37 0.62
CA ILE A 90 -0.75 0.98 0.06
C ILE A 90 -0.17 0.07 -1.03
N ALA A 91 -0.12 -1.24 -0.82
CA ALA A 91 0.36 -2.20 -1.81
C ALA A 91 -0.48 -2.18 -3.10
N LYS A 92 -1.81 -2.03 -3.01
CA LYS A 92 -2.66 -1.81 -4.20
C LYS A 92 -2.29 -0.53 -4.93
N TRP A 93 -2.10 0.57 -4.20
CA TRP A 93 -1.66 1.83 -4.78
C TRP A 93 -0.29 1.70 -5.48
N TYR A 94 0.64 0.95 -4.90
CA TYR A 94 1.91 0.61 -5.56
C TYR A 94 1.70 -0.14 -6.86
N ILE A 95 0.81 -1.15 -6.89
CA ILE A 95 0.51 -1.90 -8.12
C ILE A 95 -0.07 -0.97 -9.20
N ASP A 96 -0.97 -0.04 -8.83
CA ASP A 96 -1.52 0.92 -9.79
C ASP A 96 -0.44 1.81 -10.41
N ILE A 97 0.55 2.24 -9.60
CA ILE A 97 1.73 2.96 -10.09
C ILE A 97 2.56 2.07 -11.01
N LEU A 98 2.87 0.83 -10.61
CA LEU A 98 3.65 -0.09 -11.43
C LEU A 98 2.98 -0.35 -12.79
N ARG A 99 1.65 -0.45 -12.82
CA ARG A 99 0.86 -0.57 -14.05
C ARG A 99 0.95 0.69 -14.91
N LEU A 100 0.82 1.87 -14.29
CA LEU A 100 0.93 3.16 -14.99
C LEU A 100 2.29 3.29 -15.71
N PHE A 101 3.35 2.76 -15.11
CA PHE A 101 4.70 2.74 -15.69
C PHE A 101 5.00 1.48 -16.55
N ASN A 102 3.99 0.67 -16.86
CA ASN A 102 4.11 -0.57 -17.65
C ASN A 102 5.13 -1.59 -17.11
N VAL A 103 5.36 -1.60 -15.79
CA VAL A 103 6.26 -2.56 -15.13
C VAL A 103 5.59 -3.92 -14.99
N VAL A 104 4.29 -3.92 -14.68
CA VAL A 104 3.47 -5.12 -14.53
C VAL A 104 2.21 -5.01 -15.36
N SER A 105 1.77 -6.12 -15.95
CA SER A 105 0.47 -6.23 -16.62
C SER A 105 -0.25 -7.48 -16.14
N PHE A 106 -1.49 -7.33 -15.69
CA PHE A 106 -2.35 -8.44 -15.33
C PHE A 106 -3.58 -8.44 -16.24
N SER A 107 -3.74 -9.48 -17.04
CA SER A 107 -4.94 -9.70 -17.84
C SER A 107 -6.14 -9.95 -16.92
N GLY A 108 -7.20 -9.15 -17.06
CA GLY A 108 -8.50 -9.40 -16.41
C GLY A 108 -8.82 -8.65 -15.11
N TYR A 109 -7.97 -7.73 -14.64
CA TYR A 109 -8.30 -6.87 -13.48
C TYR A 109 -8.66 -5.44 -13.91
N GLN A 110 -9.97 -5.14 -13.90
CA GLN A 110 -10.46 -3.77 -13.84
C GLN A 110 -10.63 -3.37 -12.37
N PRO A 111 -10.01 -2.26 -11.92
CA PRO A 111 -10.37 -1.69 -10.63
C PRO A 111 -11.84 -1.27 -10.65
N PRO A 112 -12.58 -1.43 -9.53
CA PRO A 112 -13.96 -0.98 -9.42
C PRO A 112 -14.09 0.54 -9.58
#